data_AF-A0AAV1JNR6-F1
#
_entry.id   AF-A0AAV1JNR6-F1
#
_cell.length_a   1.000
_cell.length_b   1.000
_cell.length_c   1.000
_cell.angle_alpha   90.00
_cell.angle_beta   90.00
_cell.angle_gamma   90.00
#
_symmetry.space_group_name_H-M   'P 1'
#
loop_
_entity.id
_entity.type
_entity.pdbx_description
1 polymer ?
#
loop_
_entity_poly.entity_id
_entity_poly.type
_entity_poly.pdbx_seq_one_letter_code
_entity_poly.pdbx_strand_id
1 'polypeptide(L)'
;MTSQIINNFKRFDAYAKTLEDFRIKTATGAFITILGGAVMVLLILSELHTYMSPNISEELFVDTSRGHKMRINFDIIVPRISCDYLVLDAMDSSGEQHLQIDHNIFKRRLDLDGVPIEEAKKEEILVSTTSVTNKSSEITKVTCGSCYGAAFNESQCCNTCEDVREAYKMRRWALPDLATIEQCKNDESIEKVNLALKEGCQLFGYMEVNRVGGSFHIAPGKSFTINHIHVHDVQPFSSSVFNTTHIIKHLSFGSDIKNANTAPLDGEMGLAKEGNKNNLYQNLYSTT
;
A
#
# COMPACT_ATOMS: atom_id res chain seq x y z
N MET A 1 -37.13 -55.33 -12.41
CA MET A 1 -36.78 -54.09 -13.14
C MET A 1 -35.72 -54.30 -14.23
N THR A 2 -34.74 -55.20 -14.05
CA THR A 2 -33.69 -55.49 -15.05
C THR A 2 -34.19 -56.04 -16.39
N SER A 3 -35.27 -56.84 -16.42
CA SER A 3 -35.78 -57.44 -17.66
C SER A 3 -36.42 -56.44 -18.64
N GLN A 4 -37.06 -55.38 -18.15
CA GLN A 4 -37.67 -54.35 -18.99
C GLN A 4 -36.62 -53.48 -19.69
N ILE A 5 -35.52 -53.16 -18.99
CA ILE A 5 -34.42 -52.37 -19.52
C ILE A 5 -33.71 -53.13 -20.64
N ILE A 6 -33.41 -54.42 -20.43
CA ILE A 6 -32.77 -55.28 -21.42
C ILE A 6 -33.63 -55.41 -22.69
N ASN A 7 -34.95 -55.52 -22.54
CA ASN A 7 -35.87 -55.59 -23.69
C ASN A 7 -35.94 -54.27 -24.47
N ASN A 8 -35.73 -53.12 -23.82
CA ASN A 8 -35.65 -51.83 -24.51
C ASN A 8 -34.33 -51.65 -25.26
N PHE A 9 -33.19 -52.13 -24.72
CA PHE A 9 -31.91 -52.12 -25.44
C PHE A 9 -31.90 -53.02 -26.68
N LYS A 10 -32.64 -54.13 -26.67
CA LYS A 10 -32.81 -54.99 -27.86
C LYS A 10 -33.45 -54.25 -29.05
N ARG A 11 -34.16 -53.15 -28.83
CA ARG A 11 -34.72 -52.30 -29.91
C ARG A 11 -33.69 -51.37 -30.55
N PHE A 12 -32.55 -51.12 -29.88
CA PHE A 12 -31.45 -50.31 -30.39
C PHE A 12 -30.36 -51.14 -31.12
N ASP A 13 -30.55 -52.46 -31.21
CA ASP A 13 -29.66 -53.38 -31.91
C ASP A 13 -30.00 -53.36 -33.41
N ALA A 14 -29.28 -52.56 -34.19
CA ALA A 14 -29.56 -52.32 -35.61
C ALA A 14 -29.12 -53.46 -36.55
N TYR A 15 -28.46 -54.51 -36.04
CA TYR A 15 -27.82 -55.55 -36.86
C TYR A 15 -28.52 -56.91 -36.74
N ALA A 16 -28.67 -57.60 -37.87
CA ALA A 16 -29.24 -58.96 -37.92
C ALA A 16 -28.31 -59.98 -37.25
N LYS A 17 -28.86 -60.82 -36.37
CA LYS A 17 -28.10 -61.85 -35.64
C LYS A 17 -27.91 -63.10 -36.48
N THR A 18 -26.71 -63.68 -36.42
CA THR A 18 -26.40 -64.94 -37.10
C THR A 18 -27.07 -66.13 -36.39
N LEU A 19 -27.38 -67.19 -37.15
CA LEU A 19 -27.97 -68.44 -36.64
C LEU A 19 -27.04 -69.10 -35.61
N GLU A 20 -27.62 -69.65 -34.52
CA GLU A 20 -26.87 -70.19 -33.37
C GLU A 20 -25.89 -71.32 -33.76
N ASP A 21 -26.17 -72.09 -34.82
CA ASP A 21 -25.38 -73.24 -35.27
C ASP A 21 -24.00 -72.88 -35.84
N PHE A 22 -23.79 -71.61 -36.23
CA PHE A 22 -22.50 -71.10 -36.71
C PHE A 22 -21.77 -70.26 -35.64
N ARG A 23 -22.28 -70.22 -34.40
CA ARG A 23 -21.75 -69.36 -33.32
C ARG A 23 -20.99 -70.18 -32.27
N ILE A 24 -19.67 -70.26 -32.41
CA ILE A 24 -18.80 -70.85 -31.38
C ILE A 24 -18.56 -69.80 -30.28
N LYS A 25 -19.08 -70.06 -29.07
CA LYS A 25 -18.84 -69.22 -27.89
C LYS A 25 -17.61 -69.72 -27.15
N THR A 26 -16.59 -68.88 -27.01
CA THR A 26 -15.39 -69.18 -26.21
C THR A 26 -15.37 -68.32 -24.95
N ALA A 27 -15.06 -68.92 -23.80
CA ALA A 27 -14.96 -68.20 -22.53
C ALA A 27 -13.80 -67.18 -22.54
N THR A 28 -12.70 -67.52 -23.22
CA THR A 28 -11.54 -66.63 -23.43
C THR A 28 -11.89 -65.42 -24.29
N GLY A 29 -12.67 -65.62 -25.36
CA GLY A 29 -13.15 -64.51 -26.20
C GLY A 29 -14.07 -63.55 -25.44
N ALA A 30 -14.96 -64.07 -24.59
CA ALA A 30 -15.80 -63.24 -23.72
C ALA A 30 -14.97 -62.40 -22.73
N PHE A 31 -13.94 -62.99 -22.11
CA PHE A 31 -13.04 -62.26 -21.21
C PHE A 31 -12.30 -61.12 -21.91
N ILE A 32 -11.74 -61.38 -23.10
CA ILE A 32 -11.03 -60.36 -23.89
C ILE A 32 -11.98 -59.21 -24.28
N THR A 33 -13.21 -59.49 -24.68
CA THR A 33 -14.21 -58.46 -25.03
C THR A 33 -14.58 -57.59 -23.82
N ILE A 34 -14.76 -58.19 -22.64
CA ILE A 34 -15.05 -57.44 -21.41
C ILE A 34 -13.86 -56.56 -21.03
N LEU A 35 -12.65 -57.11 -21.09
CA LEU A 35 -11.42 -56.37 -20.79
C LEU A 35 -11.22 -55.20 -21.76
N GLY A 36 -11.40 -55.42 -23.07
CA GLY A 36 -11.33 -54.36 -24.08
C GLY A 36 -12.40 -53.28 -23.88
N GLY A 37 -13.64 -53.67 -23.54
CA GLY A 37 -14.70 -52.75 -23.18
C GLY A 37 -14.36 -51.90 -21.95
N ALA A 38 -13.79 -52.51 -20.90
CA ALA A 38 -13.38 -51.80 -19.70
C ALA A 38 -12.27 -50.78 -19.99
N VAL A 39 -11.26 -51.15 -20.79
CA VAL A 39 -10.19 -50.23 -21.21
C VAL A 39 -10.75 -49.09 -22.05
N MET A 40 -11.64 -49.37 -23.00
CA MET A 40 -12.30 -48.32 -23.80
C MET A 40 -13.08 -47.34 -22.92
N VAL A 41 -13.85 -47.83 -21.94
CA VAL A 41 -14.58 -46.95 -21.01
C VAL A 41 -13.64 -46.12 -20.15
N LEU A 42 -12.54 -46.71 -19.64
CA LEU A 42 -11.54 -45.96 -18.87
C LEU A 42 -10.88 -44.84 -19.70
N LEU A 43 -10.51 -45.12 -20.95
CA LEU A 43 -9.95 -44.11 -21.85
C LEU A 43 -10.95 -42.99 -22.14
N ILE A 44 -12.23 -43.32 -22.38
CA ILE A 44 -13.29 -42.33 -22.61
C ILE A 44 -13.47 -41.43 -21.38
N LEU A 45 -13.49 -42.00 -20.17
CA LEU A 45 -13.61 -41.22 -18.94
C LEU A 45 -12.39 -40.32 -18.71
N SER A 46 -11.18 -40.81 -19.03
CA SER A 46 -9.95 -40.03 -18.94
C SER A 46 -9.95 -38.86 -19.91
N GLU A 47 -10.26 -39.09 -21.18
CA GLU A 47 -10.34 -38.02 -22.20
C GLU A 47 -11.45 -37.01 -21.87
N LEU A 48 -12.60 -37.48 -21.37
CA LEU A 48 -13.68 -36.59 -20.95
C LEU A 48 -13.26 -35.72 -19.77
N HIS A 49 -12.52 -36.27 -18.81
CA HIS A 49 -11.97 -35.51 -17.69
C HIS A 49 -10.97 -34.45 -18.19
N THR A 50 -10.06 -34.82 -19.08
CA THR A 50 -9.11 -33.88 -19.70
C THR A 50 -9.82 -32.80 -20.52
N TYR A 51 -10.86 -33.16 -21.27
CA TYR A 51 -11.64 -32.21 -22.06
C TYR A 51 -12.44 -31.23 -21.19
N MET A 52 -12.94 -31.67 -20.03
CA MET A 52 -13.56 -30.78 -19.06
C MET A 52 -12.56 -29.91 -18.28
N SER A 53 -11.28 -30.27 -18.25
CA SER A 53 -10.27 -29.44 -17.59
C SER A 53 -9.90 -28.23 -18.47
N PRO A 54 -10.11 -27.00 -18.00
CA PRO A 54 -9.75 -25.81 -18.76
C PRO A 54 -8.23 -25.65 -18.84
N ASN A 55 -7.71 -25.30 -20.02
CA ASN A 55 -6.32 -24.87 -20.18
C ASN A 55 -6.22 -23.37 -19.93
N ILE A 56 -5.35 -22.96 -19.01
CA ILE A 56 -5.06 -21.56 -18.71
C ILE A 56 -3.86 -21.15 -19.56
N SER A 57 -4.04 -20.20 -20.47
CA SER A 57 -2.97 -19.60 -21.27
C SER A 57 -2.82 -18.12 -20.92
N GLU A 58 -1.60 -17.71 -20.58
CA GLU A 58 -1.28 -16.32 -20.27
C GLU A 58 -0.78 -15.61 -21.54
N GLU A 59 -1.43 -14.50 -21.91
CA GLU A 59 -1.02 -13.67 -23.05
C GLU A 59 -0.75 -12.24 -22.60
N LEU A 60 0.34 -11.65 -23.10
CA LEU A 60 0.69 -10.27 -22.83
C LEU A 60 0.06 -9.36 -23.89
N PHE A 61 -0.84 -8.49 -23.47
CA PHE A 61 -1.42 -7.46 -24.32
C PHE A 61 -1.10 -6.06 -23.79
N VAL A 62 -1.10 -5.07 -24.68
CA VAL A 62 -0.93 -3.67 -24.30
C VAL A 62 -2.26 -3.19 -23.72
N ASP A 63 -2.25 -2.77 -22.47
CA ASP A 63 -3.43 -2.16 -21.87
C ASP A 63 -3.68 -0.78 -22.51
N THR A 64 -4.85 -0.62 -23.12
CA THR A 64 -5.30 0.61 -23.77
C THR A 64 -6.25 1.43 -22.90
N SER A 65 -6.60 0.92 -21.72
CA SER A 65 -7.47 1.61 -20.77
C SER A 65 -6.77 2.86 -20.23
N ARG A 66 -7.42 4.02 -20.39
CA ARG A 66 -6.88 5.33 -19.96
C ARG A 66 -7.69 5.88 -18.80
N GLY A 67 -7.00 6.50 -17.84
CA GLY A 67 -7.65 7.26 -16.76
C GLY A 67 -8.18 6.42 -15.59
N HIS A 68 -7.85 5.13 -15.50
CA HIS A 68 -8.16 4.34 -14.32
C HIS A 68 -7.22 4.69 -13.16
N LYS A 69 -7.79 4.81 -11.97
CA LYS A 69 -7.05 4.85 -10.71
C LYS A 69 -6.77 3.42 -10.24
N MET A 70 -5.65 3.26 -9.56
CA MET A 70 -5.25 2.03 -8.88
C MET A 70 -5.21 2.30 -7.38
N ARG A 71 -5.76 1.37 -6.60
CA ARG A 71 -5.69 1.41 -5.15
C ARG A 71 -4.41 0.72 -4.68
N ILE A 72 -3.60 1.39 -3.88
CA ILE A 72 -2.46 0.80 -3.18
C ILE A 72 -2.90 0.55 -1.75
N ASN A 73 -2.91 -0.71 -1.32
CA ASN A 73 -3.19 -1.08 0.06
C ASN A 73 -1.87 -1.30 0.78
N PHE A 74 -1.73 -0.74 1.97
CA PHE A 74 -0.50 -0.89 2.74
C PHE A 74 -0.77 -1.00 4.24
N ASP A 75 0.10 -1.72 4.93
CA ASP A 75 0.29 -1.73 6.37
C ASP A 75 1.79 -1.80 6.61
N ILE A 76 2.38 -0.70 7.05
CA ILE A 76 3.83 -0.53 7.22
C ILE A 76 4.09 0.00 8.62
N ILE A 77 5.04 -0.61 9.32
CA ILE A 77 5.48 -0.19 10.65
C ILE A 77 6.88 0.41 10.56
N VAL A 78 7.03 1.58 11.17
CA VAL A 78 8.30 2.28 11.40
C VAL A 78 8.54 2.39 12.90
N PRO A 79 9.35 1.52 13.53
CA PRO A 79 9.41 1.41 15.00
C PRO A 79 10.11 2.57 15.74
N ARG A 80 10.85 3.42 15.03
CA ARG A 80 11.76 4.41 15.63
C ARG A 80 11.45 5.85 15.21
N ILE A 81 10.28 6.10 14.63
CA ILE A 81 9.83 7.43 14.23
C ILE A 81 8.35 7.59 14.63
N SER A 82 8.03 8.67 15.35
CA SER A 82 6.65 8.98 15.75
C SER A 82 5.78 9.33 14.54
N CYS A 83 4.48 9.04 14.63
CA CYS A 83 3.51 9.29 13.56
C CYS A 83 3.37 10.76 13.16
N ASP A 84 3.48 11.68 14.12
CA ASP A 84 3.37 13.12 13.86
C ASP A 84 4.55 13.68 13.06
N TYR A 85 5.68 12.96 13.07
CA TYR A 85 6.89 13.34 12.36
C TYR A 85 7.08 12.57 11.06
N LEU A 86 6.16 11.66 10.72
CA LEU A 86 6.27 10.79 9.56
C LEU A 86 5.23 11.18 8.50
N VAL A 87 5.70 11.43 7.29
CA VAL A 87 4.86 11.87 6.17
C VAL A 87 4.90 10.82 5.05
N LEU A 88 3.76 10.62 4.42
CA LEU A 88 3.59 9.78 3.24
C LEU A 88 3.22 10.69 2.07
N ASP A 89 4.09 10.75 1.07
CA ASP A 89 3.79 11.46 -0.17
C ASP A 89 3.81 10.49 -1.35
N ALA A 90 2.96 10.75 -2.35
CA ALA A 90 2.90 10.02 -3.60
C ALA A 90 3.00 11.00 -4.79
N MET A 91 3.82 10.64 -5.77
CA MET A 91 4.07 11.43 -6.97
C MET A 91 4.08 10.55 -8.20
N ASP A 92 3.34 10.95 -9.23
CA ASP A 92 3.32 10.27 -10.51
C ASP A 92 4.34 10.84 -11.51
N SER A 93 4.52 10.19 -12.66
CA SER A 93 5.41 10.63 -13.72
C SER A 93 5.05 11.99 -14.31
N SER A 94 3.81 12.45 -14.12
CA SER A 94 3.35 13.77 -14.56
C SER A 94 3.72 14.86 -13.56
N GLY A 95 4.25 14.49 -12.39
CA GLY A 95 4.57 15.39 -11.30
C GLY A 95 3.35 15.85 -10.50
N GLU A 96 2.20 15.20 -10.68
CA GLU A 96 1.02 15.46 -9.87
C GLU A 96 1.26 14.91 -8.46
N GLN A 97 1.21 15.80 -7.46
CA GLN A 97 1.24 15.42 -6.05
C GLN A 97 -0.19 15.21 -5.58
N HIS A 98 -0.53 13.97 -5.23
CA HIS A 98 -1.87 13.61 -4.73
C HIS A 98 -2.04 14.04 -3.26
N LEU A 99 -1.94 15.35 -2.98
CA LEU A 99 -2.10 15.92 -1.63
C LEU A 99 -3.56 16.00 -1.17
N GLN A 100 -4.54 15.64 -2.02
CA GLN A 100 -5.96 15.96 -1.80
C GLN A 100 -6.95 14.87 -2.27
N ILE A 101 -6.55 13.61 -2.38
CA ILE A 101 -7.49 12.55 -2.82
C ILE A 101 -8.01 11.76 -1.63
N ASP A 102 -9.27 11.32 -1.68
CA ASP A 102 -9.97 10.46 -0.71
C ASP A 102 -9.11 9.26 -0.31
N HIS A 103 -8.27 9.46 0.70
CA HIS A 103 -7.38 8.45 1.22
C HIS A 103 -7.89 8.04 2.60
N ASN A 104 -7.98 6.73 2.83
CA ASN A 104 -8.34 6.19 4.13
C ASN A 104 -7.06 5.69 4.79
N ILE A 105 -6.15 6.63 5.04
CA ILE A 105 -4.86 6.38 5.67
C ILE A 105 -5.03 6.62 7.16
N PHE A 106 -4.61 5.66 7.95
CA PHE A 106 -4.61 5.73 9.39
C PHE A 106 -3.18 5.64 9.91
N LYS A 107 -2.90 6.46 10.91
CA LYS A 107 -1.67 6.39 11.69
C LYS A 107 -2.00 5.93 13.11
N ARG A 108 -1.23 4.98 13.61
CA ARG A 108 -1.32 4.50 14.98
C ARG A 108 0.04 4.61 15.65
N ARG A 109 0.08 5.36 16.76
CA ARG A 109 1.27 5.53 17.58
C ARG A 109 1.59 4.22 18.29
N LEU A 110 2.86 3.83 18.20
CA LEU A 110 3.40 2.63 18.83
C LEU A 110 4.49 3.03 19.83
N ASP A 111 4.62 2.24 20.88
CA ASP A 111 5.81 2.27 21.73
C ASP A 111 7.01 1.64 21.00
N LEU A 112 8.22 1.81 21.54
CA LEU A 112 9.46 1.22 21.01
C LEU A 112 9.43 -0.31 20.97
N ASP A 113 8.60 -0.93 21.81
CA ASP A 113 8.34 -2.37 21.83
C ASP A 113 7.27 -2.82 20.81
N GLY A 114 6.69 -1.88 20.05
CA GLY A 114 5.69 -2.15 19.02
C GLY A 114 4.25 -2.29 19.53
N VAL A 115 3.98 -1.94 20.79
CA VAL A 115 2.65 -1.96 21.40
C VAL A 115 1.90 -0.66 21.07
N PRO A 116 0.61 -0.72 20.67
CA PRO A 116 -0.15 0.49 20.38
C PRO A 116 -0.45 1.30 21.65
N ILE A 117 -0.09 2.59 21.62
CA ILE A 117 -0.31 3.53 22.74
C ILE A 117 -1.70 4.18 22.62
N GLU A 118 -2.15 4.42 21.40
CA GLU A 118 -3.38 5.15 21.09
C GLU A 118 -4.19 4.42 19.99
N GLU A 119 -5.50 4.71 19.94
CA GLU A 119 -6.33 4.28 18.82
C GLU A 119 -5.87 4.95 17.51
N ALA A 120 -6.18 4.28 16.39
CA ALA A 120 -5.76 4.77 15.09
C ALA A 120 -6.49 6.06 14.73
N LYS A 121 -5.73 7.12 14.46
CA LYS A 121 -6.26 8.38 13.97
C LYS A 121 -6.22 8.37 12.45
N LYS A 122 -7.30 8.85 11.82
CA LYS A 122 -7.30 9.11 10.38
C LYS A 122 -6.36 10.29 10.13
N GLU A 123 -5.47 10.15 9.15
CA GLU A 123 -4.65 11.27 8.73
C GLU A 123 -5.57 12.30 8.04
N GLU A 124 -5.81 13.43 8.71
CA GLU A 124 -6.35 14.60 8.06
C GLU A 124 -5.16 15.30 7.39
N ILE A 125 -5.06 15.21 6.06
CA ILE A 125 -4.05 15.97 5.33
C ILE A 125 -4.37 17.45 5.60
N LEU A 126 -3.57 18.10 6.45
CA LEU A 126 -3.64 19.53 6.64
C LEU A 126 -3.30 20.16 5.30
N VAL A 127 -4.35 20.48 4.54
CA VAL A 127 -4.28 21.60 3.62
C VAL A 127 -3.87 22.76 4.52
N SER A 128 -2.67 23.30 4.28
CA SER A 128 -2.27 24.64 4.69
C SER A 128 -3.22 25.64 4.02
N THR A 129 -4.49 25.54 4.38
CA THR A 129 -5.45 26.60 4.23
C THR A 129 -4.95 27.55 5.29
N THR A 130 -4.33 28.62 4.86
CA THR A 130 -4.23 29.85 5.62
C THR A 130 -5.66 30.30 5.90
N SER A 131 -6.37 29.60 6.80
CA SER A 131 -7.58 30.08 7.41
C SER A 131 -7.09 31.14 8.38
N VAL A 132 -6.98 32.35 7.83
CA VAL A 132 -7.00 33.59 8.58
C VAL A 132 -8.26 33.52 9.44
N THR A 133 -8.15 32.93 10.63
CA THR A 133 -9.13 33.12 11.66
C THR A 133 -9.00 34.59 12.03
N ASN A 134 -9.90 35.40 11.48
CA ASN A 134 -10.21 36.73 11.98
C ASN A 134 -10.72 36.57 13.41
N LYS A 135 -9.81 36.32 14.35
CA LYS A 135 -10.08 36.57 15.77
C LYS A 135 -10.03 38.08 15.93
N SER A 136 -11.23 38.62 16.14
CA SER A 136 -11.52 39.99 16.52
C SER A 136 -10.43 40.58 17.41
N SER A 137 -9.90 41.71 16.96
CA SER A 137 -8.99 42.57 17.70
C SER A 137 -9.60 42.99 19.03
N GLU A 138 -9.13 42.41 20.13
CA GLU A 138 -9.10 43.10 21.42
C GLU A 138 -7.72 43.73 21.58
N ILE A 139 -7.70 45.06 21.67
CA ILE A 139 -6.52 45.89 21.77
C ILE A 139 -5.86 45.64 23.14
N THR A 140 -4.93 44.71 23.18
CA THR A 140 -3.90 44.61 24.22
C THR A 140 -2.57 44.98 23.59
N LYS A 141 -1.75 45.79 24.29
CA LYS A 141 -0.50 46.38 23.80
C LYS A 141 0.34 45.36 23.02
N VAL A 142 0.51 45.57 21.72
CA VAL A 142 1.35 44.71 20.86
C VAL A 142 2.82 44.99 21.21
N THR A 143 3.37 44.22 22.13
CA THR A 143 4.81 44.14 22.35
C THR A 143 5.42 43.28 21.25
N CYS A 144 6.27 43.88 20.41
CA CYS A 144 7.00 43.18 19.35
C CYS A 144 7.90 42.10 19.96
N GLY A 145 7.61 40.83 19.68
CA GLY A 145 8.43 39.71 20.13
C GLY A 145 9.76 39.63 19.37
N SER A 146 10.80 39.13 20.04
CA SER A 146 12.15 38.99 19.47
C SER A 146 12.24 37.78 18.54
N CYS A 147 12.84 37.96 17.37
CA CYS A 147 13.22 36.87 16.46
C CYS A 147 14.59 36.25 16.79
N TYR A 148 15.15 36.52 17.98
CA TYR A 148 16.44 35.98 18.43
C TYR A 148 17.58 36.15 17.41
N GLY A 149 17.66 37.32 16.78
CA GLY A 149 18.68 37.66 15.78
C GLY A 149 18.41 37.17 14.35
N ALA A 150 17.33 36.41 14.12
CA ALA A 150 16.98 35.91 12.79
C ALA A 150 16.11 36.86 11.95
N ALA A 151 15.69 38.00 12.51
CA ALA A 151 14.89 39.00 11.79
C ALA A 151 15.58 39.43 10.47
N PHE A 152 14.82 39.50 9.37
CA PHE A 152 15.32 39.94 8.07
C PHE A 152 15.56 41.45 8.07
N ASN A 153 14.63 42.21 8.67
CA ASN A 153 14.67 43.66 8.83
C ASN A 153 14.52 44.04 10.31
N GLU A 154 14.99 45.24 10.69
CA GLU A 154 14.84 45.77 12.06
C GLU A 154 13.37 45.94 12.49
N SER A 155 12.44 45.98 11.54
CA SER A 155 10.99 46.07 11.78
C SER A 155 10.25 44.73 11.83
N GLN A 156 10.93 43.59 11.61
CA GLN A 156 10.29 42.28 11.66
C GLN A 156 10.15 41.82 13.12
N CYS A 157 8.91 41.66 13.56
CA CYS A 157 8.54 41.12 14.87
C CYS A 157 8.17 39.65 14.76
N CYS A 158 8.61 38.84 15.72
CA CYS A 158 8.19 37.44 15.82
C CYS A 158 7.34 37.25 17.07
N ASN A 159 6.02 37.20 16.88
CA ASN A 159 5.05 37.14 17.97
C ASN A 159 4.59 35.70 18.24
N THR A 160 4.61 34.84 17.22
CA THR A 160 4.28 33.42 17.34
C THR A 160 5.53 32.54 17.22
N CYS A 161 5.44 31.28 17.68
CA CYS A 161 6.51 30.30 17.46
C CYS A 161 6.79 30.09 15.97
N GLU A 162 5.74 30.10 15.14
CA GLU A 162 5.88 29.93 13.69
C GLU A 162 6.63 31.11 13.06
N ASP A 163 6.38 32.35 13.50
CA ASP A 163 7.12 33.53 13.03
C ASP A 163 8.64 33.38 13.29
N VAL A 164 9.01 32.86 14.47
CA VAL A 164 10.41 32.60 14.83
C VAL A 164 10.99 31.49 13.93
N ARG A 165 10.23 30.40 13.72
CA ARG A 165 10.63 29.30 12.82
C ARG A 165 10.85 29.77 11.40
N GLU A 166 9.93 30.56 10.85
CA GLU A 166 10.04 31.13 9.51
C GLU A 166 11.25 32.06 9.38
N ALA A 167 11.51 32.91 10.38
CA ALA A 167 12.68 33.79 10.38
C ALA A 167 14.00 32.99 10.33
N TYR A 168 14.13 31.93 11.14
CA TYR A 168 15.29 31.04 11.13
C TYR A 168 15.41 30.26 9.82
N LYS A 169 14.29 29.78 9.27
CA LYS A 169 14.22 29.08 7.98
C LYS A 169 14.68 29.97 6.83
N MET A 170 14.24 31.22 6.79
CA MET A 170 14.66 32.21 5.79
C MET A 170 16.16 32.51 5.87
N ARG A 171 16.73 32.50 7.08
CA ARG A 171 18.19 32.62 7.31
C ARG A 171 18.97 31.33 7.06
N ARG A 172 18.28 30.20 6.87
CA ARG A 172 18.85 28.83 6.82
C ARG A 172 19.68 28.49 8.07
N TRP A 173 19.26 29.01 9.22
CA TRP A 173 19.88 28.70 10.50
C TRP A 173 19.18 27.51 11.16
N ALA A 174 19.94 26.75 11.94
CA ALA A 174 19.33 25.74 12.80
C ALA A 174 18.58 26.44 13.93
N LEU A 175 17.33 26.05 14.16
CA LEU A 175 16.56 26.52 15.31
C LEU A 175 17.25 26.09 16.60
N PRO A 176 17.48 27.01 17.56
CA PRO A 176 17.93 26.63 18.88
C PRO A 176 16.86 25.81 19.59
N ASP A 177 17.21 25.21 20.73
CA ASP A 177 16.27 24.43 21.53
C ASP A 177 14.99 25.22 21.79
N LEU A 178 13.84 24.64 21.40
CA LEU A 178 12.52 25.27 21.45
C LEU A 178 12.15 25.68 22.88
N ALA A 179 12.73 25.05 23.90
CA ALA A 179 12.56 25.44 25.30
C ALA A 179 13.13 26.83 25.64
N THR A 180 14.11 27.31 24.86
CA THR A 180 14.75 28.64 25.05
C THR A 180 13.93 29.78 24.45
N ILE A 181 13.03 29.46 23.52
CA ILE A 181 12.19 30.43 22.80
C ILE A 181 10.88 30.62 23.57
N GLU A 182 10.63 31.84 24.05
CA GLU A 182 9.45 32.14 24.88
C GLU A 182 8.14 31.91 24.12
N GLN A 183 8.13 32.27 22.84
CA GLN A 183 6.98 32.12 21.94
C GLN A 183 6.61 30.66 21.66
N CYS A 184 7.51 29.70 21.94
CA CYS A 184 7.30 28.28 21.66
C CYS A 184 6.94 27.44 22.90
N LYS A 185 7.09 27.96 24.12
CA LYS A 185 6.97 27.17 25.37
C LYS A 185 5.62 26.45 25.56
N ASN A 186 4.54 27.02 25.04
CA ASN A 186 3.18 26.48 25.15
C ASN A 186 2.70 25.80 23.87
N ASP A 187 3.58 25.62 22.89
CA ASP A 187 3.23 25.01 21.61
C ASP A 187 3.28 23.48 21.73
N GLU A 188 2.17 22.83 21.36
CA GLU A 188 2.04 21.37 21.25
C GLU A 188 3.12 20.78 20.33
N SER A 189 3.70 21.60 19.43
CA SER A 189 4.81 21.21 18.56
C SER A 189 6.06 20.77 19.33
N ILE A 190 6.29 21.23 20.57
CA ILE A 190 7.44 20.79 21.39
C ILE A 190 7.31 19.33 21.81
N GLU A 191 6.11 18.90 22.22
CA GLU A 191 5.87 17.52 22.60
C GLU A 191 6.06 16.58 21.40
N LYS A 192 5.54 16.97 20.23
CA LYS A 192 5.72 16.22 18.97
C LYS A 192 7.19 16.05 18.59
N VAL A 193 8.00 17.10 18.74
CA VAL A 193 9.44 17.05 18.49
C VAL A 193 10.15 16.14 19.52
N ASN A 194 9.79 16.21 20.80
CA ASN A 194 10.38 15.38 21.85
C ASN A 194 10.07 13.88 21.70
N LEU A 195 8.90 13.56 21.13
CA LEU A 195 8.43 12.20 20.88
C LEU A 195 8.96 11.62 19.57
N ALA A 196 9.47 12.45 18.65
CA ALA A 196 9.86 12.08 17.29
C ALA A 196 10.74 10.81 17.20
N LEU A 197 11.66 10.61 18.16
CA LEU A 197 12.58 9.46 18.21
C LEU A 197 12.28 8.45 19.32
N LYS A 198 11.24 8.69 20.12
CA LYS A 198 10.88 7.87 21.30
C LYS A 198 9.66 6.98 21.08
N GLU A 199 9.11 7.00 19.87
CA GLU A 199 7.93 6.25 19.49
C GLU A 199 8.12 5.62 18.11
N GLY A 200 7.26 4.66 17.80
CA GLY A 200 7.07 4.14 16.45
C GLY A 200 5.72 4.55 15.87
N CYS A 201 5.54 4.26 14.58
CA CYS A 201 4.31 4.49 13.87
C CYS A 201 3.92 3.29 13.02
N GLN A 202 2.65 2.91 13.07
CA GLN A 202 2.02 2.04 12.08
C GLN A 202 1.19 2.90 11.12
N LEU A 203 1.51 2.86 9.83
CA LEU A 203 0.71 3.47 8.78
C LEU A 203 -0.03 2.37 8.03
N PHE A 204 -1.35 2.44 7.99
CA PHE A 204 -2.13 1.43 7.30
C PHE A 204 -3.37 2.03 6.64
N GLY A 205 -3.87 1.36 5.61
CA GLY A 205 -5.03 1.80 4.87
C GLY A 205 -4.82 1.68 3.38
N TYR A 206 -5.35 2.66 2.64
CA TYR A 206 -5.18 2.70 1.20
C TYR A 206 -5.11 4.12 0.64
N MET A 207 -4.42 4.23 -0.49
CA MET A 207 -4.42 5.42 -1.33
C MET A 207 -4.85 5.05 -2.76
N GLU A 208 -5.46 6.00 -3.46
CA GLU A 208 -5.79 5.86 -4.88
C GLU A 208 -4.86 6.74 -5.71
N VAL A 209 -4.13 6.12 -6.62
CA VAL A 209 -3.16 6.80 -7.50
C VAL A 209 -3.53 6.59 -8.96
N ASN A 210 -3.03 7.47 -9.84
CA ASN A 210 -3.12 7.25 -11.28
C ASN A 210 -2.37 5.96 -11.66
N ARG A 211 -2.93 5.16 -12.56
CA ARG A 211 -2.28 3.93 -13.08
C ARG A 211 -1.20 4.27 -14.11
N VAL A 212 -0.14 4.93 -13.65
CA VAL A 212 1.03 5.33 -14.42
C VAL A 212 2.29 5.07 -13.59
N GLY A 213 3.47 5.19 -14.21
CA GLY A 213 4.72 5.13 -13.47
C GLY A 213 4.75 6.22 -12.39
N GLY A 214 5.14 5.87 -11.17
CA GLY A 214 5.17 6.79 -10.05
C GLY A 214 5.92 6.19 -8.87
N SER A 215 6.02 6.98 -7.81
CA SER A 215 6.65 6.58 -6.56
C SER A 215 5.92 7.20 -5.38
N PHE A 216 5.77 6.45 -4.29
CA PHE A 216 5.44 7.02 -2.99
C PHE A 216 6.63 6.84 -2.05
N HIS A 217 6.79 7.76 -1.11
CA HIS A 217 7.82 7.67 -0.09
C HIS A 217 7.24 7.96 1.30
N ILE A 218 7.79 7.26 2.28
CA ILE A 218 7.53 7.49 3.71
C ILE A 218 8.81 8.08 4.30
N ALA A 219 8.75 9.30 4.79
CA ALA A 219 9.94 10.03 5.24
C ALA A 219 9.66 10.86 6.49
N PRO A 220 10.68 11.04 7.35
CA PRO A 220 10.58 11.94 8.50
C PRO A 220 10.57 13.41 8.06
N GLY A 221 9.88 14.24 8.83
CA GLY A 221 9.85 15.69 8.64
C GLY A 221 8.72 16.17 7.75
N LYS A 222 8.44 17.48 7.81
CA LYS A 222 7.41 18.12 6.97
C LYS A 222 7.90 18.16 5.52
N SER A 223 7.10 17.65 4.59
CA SER A 223 7.39 17.75 3.16
C SER A 223 6.97 19.11 2.62
N PHE A 224 7.77 19.68 1.72
CA PHE A 224 7.38 20.86 0.94
C PHE A 224 8.08 20.90 -0.41
N THR A 225 7.44 21.57 -1.37
CA THR A 225 7.96 21.74 -2.73
C THR A 225 8.44 23.17 -2.93
N ILE A 226 9.73 23.37 -3.24
CA ILE A 226 10.28 24.68 -3.64
C ILE A 226 10.95 24.52 -5.00
N ASN A 227 10.56 25.34 -5.98
CA ASN A 227 11.13 25.33 -7.34
C ASN A 227 11.14 23.94 -8.00
N HIS A 228 10.04 23.18 -7.89
CA HIS A 228 9.91 21.79 -8.38
C HIS A 228 10.85 20.77 -7.70
N ILE A 229 11.48 21.12 -6.58
CA ILE A 229 12.26 20.18 -5.76
C ILE A 229 11.44 19.86 -4.51
N HIS A 230 11.16 18.57 -4.32
CA HIS A 230 10.53 18.04 -3.11
C HIS A 230 11.59 17.83 -2.04
N VAL A 231 11.41 18.46 -0.88
CA VAL A 231 12.33 18.33 0.25
C VAL A 231 11.58 18.08 1.54
N HIS A 232 12.23 17.35 2.46
CA HIS A 232 11.73 17.12 3.80
C HIS A 232 12.52 17.95 4.80
N ASP A 233 11.81 18.71 5.62
CA ASP A 233 12.38 19.47 6.71
C ASP A 233 12.31 18.67 7.99
N VAL A 234 13.50 18.21 8.40
CA VAL A 234 13.73 17.40 9.58
C VAL A 234 14.26 18.20 10.76
N GLN A 235 14.21 19.53 10.71
CA GLN A 235 14.63 20.34 11.85
C GLN A 235 13.73 20.08 13.08
N PRO A 236 14.31 20.11 14.30
CA PRO A 236 15.69 20.47 14.64
C PRO A 236 16.71 19.32 14.53
N PHE A 237 16.30 18.14 14.07
CA PHE A 237 17.14 16.96 13.99
C PHE A 237 18.00 16.95 12.71
N SER A 238 19.10 16.20 12.74
CA SER A 238 19.83 15.85 11.53
C SER A 238 19.13 14.70 10.81
N SER A 239 19.13 14.68 9.48
CA SER A 239 18.61 13.52 8.72
C SER A 239 19.30 12.20 9.09
N SER A 240 20.54 12.28 9.60
CA SER A 240 21.32 11.13 10.05
C SER A 240 20.77 10.44 11.29
N VAL A 241 20.03 11.11 12.17
CA VAL A 241 19.57 10.49 13.42
C VAL A 241 18.32 9.62 13.24
N PHE A 242 17.66 9.69 12.08
CA PHE A 242 16.45 8.93 11.83
C PHE A 242 16.78 7.51 11.39
N ASN A 243 16.26 6.55 12.14
CA ASN A 243 16.27 5.14 11.80
C ASN A 243 14.99 4.81 11.01
N THR A 244 15.14 4.66 9.70
CA THR A 244 14.04 4.38 8.75
C THR A 244 13.83 2.88 8.54
N THR A 245 14.33 2.05 9.48
CA THR A 245 14.01 0.62 9.50
C THR A 245 12.51 0.45 9.57
N HIS A 246 11.97 -0.38 8.67
CA HIS A 246 10.54 -0.59 8.55
C HIS A 246 10.21 -2.05 8.30
N ILE A 247 8.97 -2.40 8.62
CA ILE A 247 8.40 -3.72 8.43
C ILE A 247 7.18 -3.55 7.54
N ILE A 248 7.18 -4.22 6.40
CA ILE A 248 6.03 -4.27 5.50
C ILE A 248 5.15 -5.40 5.99
N LYS A 249 4.06 -5.08 6.69
CA LYS A 249 3.06 -6.08 7.08
C LYS A 249 2.20 -6.48 5.89
N HIS A 250 1.80 -5.48 5.11
CA HIS A 250 1.06 -5.68 3.88
C HIS A 250 1.43 -4.62 2.84
N LEU A 251 1.63 -5.02 1.59
CA LEU A 251 1.71 -4.10 0.46
C LEU A 251 1.16 -4.77 -0.80
N SER A 252 0.04 -4.27 -1.31
CA SER A 252 -0.62 -4.79 -2.50
C SER A 252 -1.16 -3.68 -3.41
N PHE A 253 -1.35 -4.03 -4.67
CA PHE A 253 -1.78 -3.11 -5.72
C PHE A 253 -3.05 -3.65 -6.38
N GLY A 254 -4.12 -2.86 -6.30
CA GLY A 254 -5.44 -3.23 -6.79
C GLY A 254 -6.21 -4.14 -5.83
N SER A 255 -6.99 -5.04 -6.41
CA SER A 255 -7.79 -6.04 -5.69
C SER A 255 -7.01 -7.34 -5.49
N ASP A 256 -7.26 -8.02 -4.38
CA ASP A 256 -6.67 -9.32 -4.12
C ASP A 256 -7.18 -10.42 -5.08
N ILE A 257 -6.28 -11.29 -5.51
CA ILE A 257 -6.52 -12.35 -6.50
C ILE A 257 -6.27 -13.70 -5.81
N LYS A 258 -7.33 -14.48 -5.60
CA LYS A 258 -7.29 -15.72 -4.79
C LYS A 258 -6.22 -16.76 -5.20
N ASN A 259 -5.79 -16.75 -6.45
CA ASN A 259 -4.86 -17.73 -7.01
C ASN A 259 -3.47 -17.15 -7.35
N ALA A 260 -3.19 -15.90 -6.98
CA ALA A 260 -1.91 -15.25 -7.27
C ALA A 260 -1.36 -14.57 -6.01
N ASN A 261 -0.03 -14.54 -5.87
CA ASN A 261 0.60 -13.74 -4.83
C ASN A 261 0.59 -12.27 -5.26
N THR A 262 -0.39 -11.52 -4.76
CA THR A 262 -0.57 -10.08 -5.03
C THR A 262 0.30 -9.18 -4.14
N ALA A 263 0.95 -9.76 -3.11
CA ALA A 263 1.65 -9.04 -2.07
C ALA A 263 3.01 -9.70 -1.72
N PRO A 264 3.98 -9.70 -2.67
CA PRO A 264 5.24 -10.42 -2.51
C PRO A 264 6.17 -9.84 -1.43
N LEU A 265 5.86 -8.66 -0.90
CA LEU A 265 6.66 -7.94 0.09
C LEU A 265 6.12 -8.08 1.51
N ASP A 266 5.05 -8.85 1.69
CA ASP A 266 4.44 -9.06 3.00
C ASP A 266 5.40 -9.81 3.93
N GLY A 267 5.63 -9.25 5.10
CA GLY A 267 6.56 -9.76 6.11
C GLY A 267 8.01 -9.31 5.93
N GLU A 268 8.33 -8.58 4.86
CA GLU A 268 9.71 -8.11 4.62
C GLU A 268 10.11 -6.99 5.59
N MET A 269 11.36 -7.04 6.03
CA MET A 269 11.96 -6.02 6.91
C MET A 269 13.08 -5.29 6.17
N GLY A 270 12.85 -4.02 5.88
CA GLY A 270 13.87 -3.14 5.33
C GLY A 270 14.72 -2.55 6.46
N LEU A 271 15.92 -3.08 6.68
CA LEU A 271 16.88 -2.50 7.63
C LEU A 271 17.49 -1.23 7.04
N ALA A 272 17.31 -0.10 7.71
CA ALA A 272 17.98 1.16 7.39
C ALA A 272 18.44 1.82 8.68
N LYS A 273 19.73 1.67 8.99
CA LYS A 273 20.34 2.36 10.12
C LYS A 273 20.49 3.85 9.80
N GLU A 274 20.29 4.69 10.81
CA GLU A 274 20.59 6.13 10.90
C GLU A 274 21.13 6.80 9.62
N GLY A 275 20.27 7.59 8.96
CA GLY A 275 20.61 8.39 7.78
C GLY A 275 20.61 7.65 6.43
N ASN A 276 20.40 6.33 6.44
CA ASN A 276 20.29 5.56 5.20
C ASN A 276 18.88 5.62 4.60
N LYS A 277 18.84 5.58 3.27
CA LYS A 277 17.61 5.49 2.47
C LYS A 277 17.47 4.06 1.97
N ASN A 278 16.28 3.48 2.12
CA ASN A 278 15.91 2.24 1.47
C ASN A 278 15.01 2.57 0.28
N ASN A 279 15.45 2.18 -0.91
CA ASN A 279 14.68 2.30 -2.14
C ASN A 279 14.20 0.91 -2.56
N LEU A 280 12.92 0.81 -2.87
CA LEU A 280 12.31 -0.40 -3.39
C LEU A 280 11.72 -0.10 -4.76
N TYR A 281 12.02 -0.99 -5.72
CA TYR A 281 11.51 -0.89 -7.08
C TYR A 281 10.64 -2.11 -7.37
N GLN A 282 9.40 -1.88 -7.77
CA GLN A 282 8.46 -2.93 -8.11
C GLN A 282 7.81 -2.64 -9.46
N ASN A 283 7.91 -3.60 -10.38
CA ASN A 283 7.21 -3.56 -11.66
C ASN A 283 5.86 -4.24 -11.50
N LEU A 284 4.79 -3.56 -11.88
CA LEU A 284 3.42 -4.06 -11.77
C LEU A 284 2.89 -4.48 -13.14
N TYR A 285 2.31 -5.67 -13.20
CA TYR A 285 1.62 -6.20 -14.37
C TYR A 285 0.16 -6.38 -14.02
N SER A 286 -0.74 -5.85 -14.85
CA SER A 286 -2.17 -6.05 -14.66
C SER A 286 -2.60 -7.34 -15.33
N THR A 287 -3.34 -8.16 -14.59
CA THR A 287 -3.96 -9.40 -15.08
C THR A 287 -5.47 -9.20 -15.20
N THR A 288 -6.08 -9.71 -16.26
CA THR A 288 -7.53 -9.70 -16.48
C THR A 288 -8.07 -11.11 -16.57
#